data_AF-A0A817DR31-F1
#
_entry.id   AF-A0A817DR31-F1
#
_cell.length_a   1.000
_cell.length_b   1.000
_cell.length_c   1.000
_cell.angle_alpha   90.00
_cell.angle_beta   90.00
_cell.angle_gamma   90.00
#
_symmetry.space_group_name_H-M   'P 1'
#
loop_
_entity.id
_entity.type
_entity.pdbx_description
1 polymer ?
#
loop_
_entity_poly.entity_id
_entity_poly.type
_entity_poly.pdbx_seq_one_letter_code
_entity_poly.pdbx_strand_id
1 'polypeptide(L)'
;MDMFVPSPKKIACIGMGKLGRMHASMLPTYFPTIEKILCFSHKSNFDDIVSGKIIKCNSWLEAIQEAEIIITTTSANEPYIKADDINGDKLLINLSLMDFDLSVFQKSSAIIVDNWFQCTQAKKVFKQGVDSGIIQRHHVIEFGDLIDKTNTNDKCLQNGIIMINALGMAIEDIIIAQAVYNKLMYMSTIKPNYFYMDNRMNPLTDPPISDAIAIYNSYSKLIEQLENDKISLEKRVQMLEQEIETLKKSPMP
;
A
#
# COMPACT_ATOMS: atom_id res chain seq x y z
N MET A 1 3.76 4.95 -13.33
CA MET A 1 3.23 5.89 -14.35
C MET A 1 4.34 6.35 -15.28
N ASP A 2 5.49 6.82 -14.79
CA ASP A 2 6.61 7.28 -15.63
C ASP A 2 7.10 6.29 -16.68
N MET A 3 7.03 4.99 -16.39
CA MET A 3 7.36 3.93 -17.35
C MET A 3 6.44 3.91 -18.58
N PHE A 4 5.17 4.31 -18.43
CA PHE A 4 4.13 4.16 -19.45
C PHE A 4 3.73 5.49 -20.07
N VAL A 5 3.58 6.53 -19.24
CA VAL A 5 3.21 7.88 -19.65
C VAL A 5 4.23 8.82 -19.00
N PRO A 6 5.37 9.09 -19.66
CA PRO A 6 6.38 9.98 -19.11
C PRO A 6 5.82 11.41 -19.04
N SER A 7 5.86 12.02 -17.85
CA SER A 7 5.32 13.38 -17.61
C SER A 7 3.81 13.53 -17.85
N PRO A 8 2.95 12.78 -17.14
CA PRO A 8 1.51 12.85 -17.35
C PRO A 8 0.96 14.23 -17.00
N LYS A 9 0.03 14.74 -17.82
CA LYS A 9 -0.60 16.05 -17.65
C LYS A 9 -2.08 15.95 -17.27
N LYS A 10 -2.81 15.02 -17.88
CA LYS A 10 -4.27 14.86 -17.70
C LYS A 10 -4.60 13.45 -17.27
N ILE A 11 -5.26 13.33 -16.11
CA ILE A 11 -5.71 12.05 -15.56
C ILE A 11 -7.22 12.07 -15.41
N ALA A 12 -7.89 10.97 -15.77
CA ALA A 12 -9.28 10.73 -15.42
C ALA A 12 -9.37 9.88 -14.15
N CYS A 13 -10.25 10.24 -13.23
CA CYS A 13 -10.60 9.41 -12.08
C CYS A 13 -12.12 9.19 -12.04
N ILE A 14 -12.54 7.97 -12.31
CA ILE A 14 -13.95 7.58 -12.36
C ILE A 14 -14.31 6.86 -11.07
N GLY A 15 -15.28 7.40 -10.34
CA GLY A 15 -15.55 7.07 -8.95
C GLY A 15 -14.76 7.97 -8.01
N MET A 16 -15.45 8.72 -7.15
CA MET A 16 -14.84 9.62 -6.17
C MET A 16 -15.25 9.23 -4.75
N GLY A 17 -15.23 7.93 -4.48
CA GLY A 17 -15.28 7.38 -3.11
C GLY A 17 -13.95 7.58 -2.40
N LYS A 18 -13.67 6.76 -1.37
CA LYS A 18 -12.41 6.85 -0.62
C LYS A 18 -11.18 6.65 -1.51
N LEU A 19 -11.20 5.62 -2.38
CA LEU A 19 -10.08 5.30 -3.28
C LEU A 19 -9.84 6.41 -4.30
N GLY A 20 -10.84 6.80 -5.08
CA GLY A 20 -10.68 7.86 -6.08
C GLY A 20 -10.21 9.19 -5.51
N ARG A 21 -10.74 9.58 -4.34
CA ARG A 21 -10.28 10.80 -3.63
C ARG A 21 -8.84 10.70 -3.15
N MET A 22 -8.42 9.54 -2.67
CA MET A 22 -7.05 9.29 -2.27
C MET A 22 -6.09 9.37 -3.47
N HIS A 23 -6.44 8.73 -4.59
CA HIS A 23 -5.64 8.84 -5.82
C HIS A 23 -5.58 10.28 -6.33
N ALA A 24 -6.73 10.97 -6.43
CA ALA A 24 -6.78 12.34 -6.93
C ALA A 24 -6.01 13.33 -6.03
N SER A 25 -5.95 13.11 -4.72
CA SER A 25 -5.21 13.98 -3.81
C SER A 25 -3.70 13.70 -3.79
N MET A 26 -3.29 12.43 -3.90
CA MET A 26 -1.87 12.05 -3.79
C MET A 26 -1.11 12.17 -5.12
N LEU A 27 -1.75 11.88 -6.25
CA LEU A 27 -1.06 11.84 -7.54
C LEU A 27 -0.30 13.13 -7.88
N PRO A 28 -0.83 14.35 -7.66
CA PRO A 28 -0.09 15.58 -7.92
C PRO A 28 1.18 15.75 -7.09
N THR A 29 1.29 15.09 -5.92
CA THR A 29 2.48 15.12 -5.08
C THR A 29 3.60 14.25 -5.66
N TYR A 30 3.25 13.11 -6.25
CA TYR A 30 4.21 12.18 -6.85
C TYR A 30 4.53 12.50 -8.31
N PHE A 31 3.57 13.10 -9.04
CA PHE A 31 3.71 13.49 -10.44
C PHE A 31 3.37 14.97 -10.61
N PRO A 32 4.33 15.88 -10.35
CA PRO A 32 4.09 17.33 -10.36
C PRO A 32 3.63 17.88 -11.72
N THR A 33 3.90 17.16 -12.81
CA THR A 33 3.50 17.50 -14.19
C THR A 33 2.00 17.44 -14.41
N ILE A 34 1.23 16.79 -13.52
CA ILE A 34 -0.22 16.73 -13.63
C ILE A 34 -0.79 18.14 -13.54
N GLU A 35 -1.45 18.57 -14.62
CA GLU A 35 -2.14 19.84 -14.76
C GLU A 35 -3.60 19.71 -14.33
N LYS A 36 -4.27 18.61 -14.70
CA LYS A 36 -5.71 18.38 -14.47
C LYS A 36 -6.02 16.94 -14.09
N ILE A 37 -6.94 16.78 -13.15
CA ILE A 37 -7.58 15.51 -12.79
C ILE A 37 -9.08 15.64 -13.07
N LEU A 38 -9.52 15.03 -14.16
CA LEU A 38 -10.90 15.02 -14.66
C LEU A 38 -11.67 13.92 -13.93
N CYS A 39 -12.68 14.29 -13.16
CA CYS A 39 -13.32 13.39 -12.22
C CYS A 39 -14.81 13.25 -12.50
N PHE A 40 -15.32 12.04 -12.36
CA PHE A 40 -16.75 11.76 -12.43
C PHE A 40 -17.18 10.79 -11.32
N SER A 41 -18.34 11.03 -10.71
CA SER A 41 -18.97 10.10 -9.77
C SER A 41 -20.47 10.34 -9.72
N HIS A 42 -21.26 9.27 -9.73
CA HIS A 42 -22.72 9.38 -9.60
C HIS A 42 -23.17 9.76 -8.18
N LYS A 43 -22.45 9.29 -7.16
CA LYS A 43 -22.89 9.36 -5.75
C LYS A 43 -22.08 10.32 -4.91
N SER A 44 -20.88 10.68 -5.34
CA SER A 44 -19.98 11.50 -4.53
C SER A 44 -20.26 12.98 -4.72
N ASN A 45 -20.33 13.71 -3.61
CA ASN A 45 -20.21 15.15 -3.63
C ASN A 45 -18.75 15.55 -4.00
N PHE A 46 -18.54 16.77 -4.46
CA PHE A 46 -17.25 17.39 -4.74
C PHE A 46 -17.04 18.70 -3.96
N ASP A 47 -18.06 19.19 -3.23
CA ASP A 47 -18.02 20.49 -2.53
C ASP A 47 -16.88 20.62 -1.52
N ASP A 48 -16.40 19.50 -0.98
CA ASP A 48 -15.29 19.44 -0.02
C ASP A 48 -13.90 19.42 -0.70
N ILE A 49 -13.85 19.34 -2.03
CA ILE A 49 -12.61 19.30 -2.80
C ILE A 49 -12.17 20.72 -3.16
N VAL A 50 -11.11 21.19 -2.51
CA VAL A 50 -10.57 22.56 -2.67
C VAL A 50 -9.38 22.62 -3.67
N SER A 51 -9.04 21.51 -4.31
CA SER A 51 -7.88 21.46 -5.23
C SER A 51 -8.24 22.04 -6.60
N GLY A 52 -7.54 23.11 -7.01
CA GLY A 52 -7.70 23.71 -8.34
C GLY A 52 -7.30 22.81 -9.52
N LYS A 53 -6.67 21.64 -9.25
CA LYS A 53 -6.36 20.64 -10.28
C LYS A 53 -7.50 19.64 -10.50
N ILE A 54 -8.43 19.49 -9.56
CA ILE A 54 -9.52 18.51 -9.65
C ILE A 54 -10.73 19.18 -10.30
N ILE A 55 -11.20 18.61 -11.41
CA ILE A 55 -12.29 19.15 -12.23
C ILE A 55 -13.40 18.11 -12.27
N LYS A 56 -14.60 18.49 -11.83
CA LYS A 56 -15.79 17.65 -11.96
C LYS A 56 -16.33 17.72 -13.39
N CYS A 57 -16.44 16.57 -14.05
CA CYS A 57 -17.06 16.40 -15.37
C CYS A 57 -18.55 16.03 -15.23
N ASN A 58 -19.33 16.24 -16.29
CA ASN A 58 -20.75 15.92 -16.34
C ASN A 58 -21.04 14.45 -16.65
N SER A 59 -20.07 13.75 -17.24
CA SER A 59 -20.15 12.32 -17.54
C SER A 59 -18.79 11.64 -17.38
N TRP A 60 -18.79 10.32 -17.21
CA TRP A 60 -17.56 9.53 -17.25
C TRP A 60 -16.90 9.62 -18.63
N LEU A 61 -17.69 9.66 -19.70
CA LEU A 61 -17.19 9.74 -21.07
C LEU A 61 -16.41 11.03 -21.29
N GLU A 62 -16.97 12.17 -20.85
CA GLU A 62 -16.29 13.46 -20.88
C GLU A 62 -14.94 13.42 -20.13
N ALA A 63 -14.91 12.78 -18.95
CA ALA A 63 -13.70 12.71 -18.13
C ALA A 63 -12.56 11.93 -18.82
N ILE A 64 -12.87 10.86 -19.55
CA ILE A 64 -11.85 9.99 -20.15
C ILE A 64 -11.31 10.46 -21.50
N GLN A 65 -12.03 11.34 -22.23
CA GLN A 65 -11.65 11.71 -23.60
C GLN A 65 -10.26 12.35 -23.67
N GLU A 66 -10.00 13.37 -22.86
CA GLU A 66 -8.74 14.12 -22.87
C GLU A 66 -7.66 13.54 -21.94
N ALA A 67 -7.97 12.48 -21.21
CA ALA A 67 -7.04 11.91 -20.24
C ALA A 67 -6.00 10.99 -20.90
N GLU A 68 -4.77 11.06 -20.43
CA GLU A 68 -3.68 10.14 -20.82
C GLU A 68 -3.70 8.88 -19.94
N ILE A 69 -4.19 9.04 -18.70
CA ILE A 69 -4.33 7.96 -17.73
C ILE A 69 -5.77 7.93 -17.25
N ILE A 70 -6.40 6.76 -17.23
CA ILE A 70 -7.76 6.55 -16.73
C ILE A 70 -7.68 5.62 -15.52
N ILE A 71 -8.17 6.08 -14.37
CA ILE A 71 -8.22 5.30 -13.13
C ILE A 71 -9.68 5.07 -12.75
N THR A 72 -10.09 3.81 -12.64
CA THR A 72 -11.44 3.45 -12.21
C THR A 72 -11.43 2.99 -10.76
N THR A 73 -12.30 3.58 -9.95
CA THR A 73 -12.49 3.27 -8.52
C THR A 73 -13.98 3.29 -8.16
N THR A 74 -14.83 2.83 -9.07
CA THR A 74 -16.28 2.81 -8.90
C THR A 74 -16.73 1.60 -8.07
N SER A 75 -18.04 1.49 -7.84
CA SER A 75 -18.67 0.27 -7.34
C SER A 75 -19.59 -0.34 -8.41
N ALA A 76 -19.23 -0.20 -9.69
CA ALA A 76 -19.96 -0.82 -10.79
C ALA A 76 -19.92 -2.35 -10.67
N ASN A 77 -21.04 -3.00 -11.00
CA ASN A 77 -21.13 -4.46 -11.04
C ASN A 77 -21.19 -4.98 -12.48
N GLU A 78 -21.28 -4.09 -13.46
CA GLU A 78 -21.29 -4.41 -14.89
C GLU A 78 -20.41 -3.41 -15.64
N PRO A 79 -19.72 -3.86 -16.71
CA PRO A 79 -18.86 -2.99 -17.50
C PRO A 79 -19.68 -2.00 -18.33
N TYR A 80 -19.14 -0.79 -18.46
CA TYR A 80 -19.78 0.31 -19.18
C TYR A 80 -18.83 1.08 -20.10
N ILE A 81 -17.50 0.92 -19.93
CA ILE A 81 -16.48 1.51 -20.80
C ILE A 81 -16.06 0.47 -21.84
N LYS A 82 -16.19 0.83 -23.12
CA LYS A 82 -15.86 -0.04 -24.25
C LYS A 82 -14.62 0.45 -25.00
N ALA A 83 -14.08 -0.39 -25.87
CA ALA A 83 -12.91 -0.08 -26.69
C ALA A 83 -13.07 1.17 -27.57
N ASP A 84 -14.30 1.44 -28.03
CA ASP A 84 -14.63 2.58 -28.90
C ASP A 84 -14.70 3.91 -28.12
N ASP A 85 -14.86 3.85 -26.80
CA ASP A 85 -14.83 5.04 -25.94
C ASP A 85 -13.39 5.53 -25.69
N ILE A 86 -12.39 4.68 -25.98
CA ILE A 86 -10.99 4.89 -25.67
C ILE A 86 -10.20 5.23 -26.94
N ASN A 87 -9.78 6.48 -27.01
CA ASN A 87 -9.05 7.06 -28.13
C ASN A 87 -7.54 7.18 -27.86
N GLY A 88 -6.74 6.80 -28.85
CA GLY A 88 -5.27 6.94 -28.82
C GLY A 88 -4.59 6.04 -27.79
N ASP A 89 -3.35 6.40 -27.48
CA ASP A 89 -2.52 5.69 -26.50
C ASP A 89 -2.90 6.14 -25.09
N LYS A 90 -3.28 5.20 -24.22
CA LYS A 90 -3.71 5.48 -22.86
C LYS A 90 -3.25 4.40 -21.89
N LEU A 91 -2.96 4.82 -20.65
CA LEU A 91 -2.80 3.92 -19.53
C LEU A 91 -4.13 3.77 -18.77
N LEU A 92 -4.63 2.55 -18.68
CA LEU A 92 -5.83 2.22 -17.91
C LEU A 92 -5.42 1.55 -16.60
N ILE A 93 -5.88 2.07 -15.48
CA ILE A 93 -5.66 1.51 -14.15
C ILE A 93 -7.03 1.08 -13.59
N ASN A 94 -7.35 -0.18 -13.80
CA ASN A 94 -8.62 -0.80 -13.45
C ASN A 94 -8.62 -1.31 -12.01
N LEU A 95 -8.83 -0.42 -11.02
CA LEU A 95 -8.81 -0.80 -9.60
C LEU A 95 -10.16 -1.35 -9.11
N SER A 96 -11.28 -0.91 -9.69
CA SER A 96 -12.61 -1.44 -9.36
C SER A 96 -13.02 -2.67 -10.17
N LEU A 97 -12.18 -3.10 -11.13
CA LEU A 97 -12.18 -4.41 -11.82
C LEU A 97 -13.35 -4.70 -12.75
N MET A 98 -14.44 -3.94 -12.69
CA MET A 98 -15.68 -4.20 -13.40
C MET A 98 -16.04 -3.14 -14.43
N ASP A 99 -15.28 -2.06 -14.55
CA ASP A 99 -15.67 -0.87 -15.33
C ASP A 99 -15.50 -1.05 -16.84
N PHE A 100 -14.46 -1.78 -17.25
CA PHE A 100 -14.11 -2.00 -18.65
C PHE A 100 -14.65 -3.33 -19.14
N ASP A 101 -15.20 -3.34 -20.36
CA ASP A 101 -15.65 -4.57 -21.00
C ASP A 101 -14.50 -5.36 -21.65
N LEU A 102 -14.80 -6.57 -22.15
CA LEU A 102 -13.81 -7.44 -22.79
C LEU A 102 -13.20 -6.86 -24.07
N SER A 103 -13.89 -5.94 -24.75
CA SER A 103 -13.36 -5.31 -25.96
C SER A 103 -12.14 -4.45 -25.63
N VAL A 104 -12.11 -3.82 -24.46
CA VAL A 104 -10.95 -3.04 -23.98
C VAL A 104 -9.75 -3.94 -23.74
N PHE A 105 -9.94 -5.09 -23.07
CA PHE A 105 -8.87 -6.07 -22.86
C PHE A 105 -8.34 -6.60 -24.19
N GLN A 106 -9.22 -6.91 -25.14
CA GLN A 106 -8.84 -7.41 -26.46
C GLN A 106 -8.06 -6.38 -27.29
N LYS A 107 -8.38 -5.08 -27.16
CA LYS A 107 -7.69 -3.98 -27.86
C LYS A 107 -6.38 -3.56 -27.16
N SER A 108 -6.14 -4.01 -25.94
CA SER A 108 -4.96 -3.62 -25.16
C SER A 108 -3.68 -4.19 -25.76
N SER A 109 -2.65 -3.38 -25.94
CA SER A 109 -1.32 -3.80 -26.40
C SER A 109 -0.57 -4.60 -25.34
N ALA A 110 -0.85 -4.32 -24.06
CA ALA A 110 -0.37 -5.09 -22.93
C ALA A 110 -1.42 -5.14 -21.82
N ILE A 111 -1.52 -6.30 -21.16
CA ILE A 111 -2.32 -6.48 -19.94
C ILE A 111 -1.36 -6.83 -18.82
N ILE A 112 -1.41 -6.04 -17.75
CA ILE A 112 -0.56 -6.15 -16.57
C ILE A 112 -1.46 -6.48 -15.38
N VAL A 113 -1.07 -7.47 -14.60
CA VAL A 113 -1.76 -7.87 -13.37
C VAL A 113 -0.79 -7.89 -12.21
N ASP A 114 -1.32 -7.82 -11.00
CA ASP A 114 -0.57 -8.07 -9.77
C ASP A 114 -0.25 -9.55 -9.59
N ASN A 115 -1.26 -10.42 -9.73
CA ASN A 115 -1.10 -11.85 -9.65
C ASN A 115 -2.04 -12.56 -10.63
N TRP A 116 -1.47 -13.31 -11.56
CA TRP A 116 -2.23 -14.06 -12.57
C TRP A 116 -3.22 -15.02 -11.93
N PHE A 117 -2.74 -15.85 -10.99
CA PHE A 117 -3.57 -16.89 -10.38
C PHE A 117 -4.80 -16.26 -9.71
N GLN A 118 -4.64 -15.25 -8.86
CA GLN A 118 -5.76 -14.62 -8.17
C GLN A 118 -6.72 -13.91 -9.15
N CYS A 119 -6.19 -13.21 -10.17
CA CYS A 119 -7.02 -12.62 -11.22
C CYS A 119 -7.88 -13.66 -11.96
N THR A 120 -7.36 -14.87 -12.18
CA THR A 120 -8.14 -15.98 -12.76
C THR A 120 -9.12 -16.65 -11.79
N GLN A 121 -9.05 -16.39 -10.49
CA GLN A 121 -10.04 -16.91 -9.54
C GLN A 121 -11.15 -15.90 -9.23
N ALA A 122 -10.86 -14.60 -9.40
CA ALA A 122 -11.83 -13.54 -9.17
C ALA A 122 -12.94 -13.59 -10.24
N LYS A 123 -14.20 -13.69 -9.81
CA LYS A 123 -15.39 -13.67 -10.70
C LYS A 123 -15.67 -12.26 -11.24
N LYS A 124 -14.73 -11.73 -12.03
CA LYS A 124 -14.69 -10.39 -12.61
C LYS A 124 -14.49 -10.48 -14.12
N VAL A 125 -14.50 -9.34 -14.83
CA VAL A 125 -14.38 -9.30 -16.30
C VAL A 125 -13.11 -10.01 -16.79
N PHE A 126 -11.98 -9.85 -16.10
CA PHE A 126 -10.73 -10.52 -16.45
C PHE A 126 -10.87 -12.05 -16.57
N LYS A 127 -11.50 -12.72 -15.59
CA LYS A 127 -11.75 -14.16 -15.64
C LYS A 127 -12.65 -14.57 -16.79
N GLN A 128 -13.68 -13.77 -17.10
CA GLN A 128 -14.52 -14.01 -18.28
C GLN A 128 -13.70 -13.97 -19.57
N GLY A 129 -12.73 -13.06 -19.65
CA GLY A 129 -11.79 -12.96 -20.78
C GLY A 129 -10.88 -14.18 -20.87
N VAL A 130 -10.42 -14.72 -19.75
CA VAL A 130 -9.62 -15.96 -19.72
C VAL A 130 -10.46 -17.17 -20.13
N ASP A 131 -11.67 -17.30 -19.60
CA ASP A 131 -12.58 -18.42 -19.90
C ASP A 131 -13.02 -18.47 -21.36
N SER A 132 -13.17 -17.29 -21.99
CA SER A 132 -13.52 -17.15 -23.40
C SER A 132 -12.31 -17.23 -24.35
N GLY A 133 -11.09 -17.34 -23.82
CA GLY A 133 -9.85 -17.40 -24.62
C GLY A 133 -9.39 -16.06 -25.20
N ILE A 134 -10.09 -14.96 -24.87
CA ILE A 134 -9.70 -13.60 -25.27
C ILE A 134 -8.40 -13.19 -24.57
N ILE A 135 -8.27 -13.52 -23.28
CA ILE A 135 -7.07 -13.27 -22.48
C ILE A 135 -6.31 -14.58 -22.31
N GLN A 136 -5.07 -14.62 -22.78
CA GLN A 136 -4.22 -15.81 -22.71
C GLN A 136 -3.00 -15.51 -21.86
N ARG A 137 -2.51 -16.51 -21.10
CA ARG A 137 -1.40 -16.32 -20.12
C ARG A 137 -0.18 -15.63 -20.71
N HIS A 138 0.20 -15.95 -21.94
CA HIS A 138 1.40 -15.41 -22.59
C HIS A 138 1.25 -13.94 -23.03
N HIS A 139 0.04 -13.39 -23.02
CA HIS A 139 -0.21 -11.96 -23.28
C HIS A 139 -0.28 -11.12 -21.98
N VAL A 140 -0.15 -11.75 -20.81
CA VAL A 140 -0.28 -11.09 -19.50
C VAL A 140 1.07 -11.03 -18.80
N ILE A 141 1.40 -9.85 -18.30
CA ILE A 141 2.62 -9.55 -17.55
C ILE A 141 2.25 -9.40 -16.07
N GLU A 142 3.01 -10.01 -15.16
CA GLU A 142 2.83 -9.80 -13.72
C GLU A 142 3.71 -8.63 -13.25
N PHE A 143 3.26 -7.85 -12.25
CA PHE A 143 4.02 -6.70 -11.75
C PHE A 143 5.44 -7.07 -11.28
N GLY A 144 5.63 -8.26 -10.70
CA GLY A 144 6.95 -8.76 -10.32
C GLY A 144 7.90 -8.84 -11.51
N ASP A 145 7.45 -9.43 -12.62
CA ASP A 145 8.24 -9.54 -13.86
C ASP A 145 8.58 -8.17 -14.45
N LEU A 146 7.65 -7.21 -14.35
CA LEU A 146 7.83 -5.83 -14.81
C LEU A 146 8.89 -5.10 -14.00
N ILE A 147 8.90 -5.27 -12.67
CA ILE A 147 9.85 -4.64 -11.75
C ILE A 147 11.24 -5.23 -11.92
N ASP A 148 11.34 -6.56 -12.01
CA ASP A 148 12.61 -7.28 -12.18
C ASP A 148 13.18 -7.15 -13.60
N LYS A 149 12.38 -6.63 -14.55
CA LYS A 149 12.70 -6.53 -15.99
C LYS A 149 13.05 -7.88 -16.63
N THR A 150 12.58 -8.97 -16.03
CA THR A 150 12.99 -10.33 -16.40
C THR A 150 12.18 -10.89 -17.57
N ASN A 151 11.06 -10.26 -17.96
CA ASN A 151 10.18 -10.73 -19.05
C ASN A 151 9.44 -9.61 -19.79
N THR A 152 10.00 -8.40 -19.90
CA THR A 152 9.32 -7.28 -20.56
C THR A 152 9.74 -7.16 -22.03
N ASN A 153 8.79 -7.38 -22.95
CA ASN A 153 8.97 -6.93 -24.33
C ASN A 153 8.63 -5.44 -24.39
N ASP A 154 9.61 -4.58 -24.11
CA ASP A 154 9.41 -3.13 -23.95
C ASP A 154 8.61 -2.46 -25.08
N LYS A 155 8.60 -3.04 -26.29
CA LYS A 155 7.81 -2.55 -27.43
C LYS A 155 6.29 -2.55 -27.19
N CYS A 156 5.73 -3.53 -26.48
CA CYS A 156 4.28 -3.56 -26.21
C CYS A 156 3.86 -2.55 -25.14
N LEU A 157 4.82 -2.00 -24.40
CA LEU A 157 4.59 -1.01 -23.34
C LEU A 157 4.76 0.44 -23.82
N GLN A 158 5.09 0.65 -25.10
CA GLN A 158 5.38 2.00 -25.64
C GLN A 158 4.20 2.65 -26.35
N ASN A 159 3.34 1.85 -27.01
CA ASN A 159 2.25 2.36 -27.84
C ASN A 159 0.95 1.59 -27.55
N GLY A 160 -0.19 2.21 -27.80
CA GLY A 160 -1.52 1.64 -27.63
C GLY A 160 -2.09 1.77 -26.22
N ILE A 161 -3.06 0.89 -25.93
CA ILE A 161 -3.75 0.84 -24.63
C ILE A 161 -3.00 -0.13 -23.73
N ILE A 162 -2.53 0.35 -22.58
CA ILE A 162 -1.93 -0.48 -21.54
C ILE A 162 -2.96 -0.65 -20.43
N MET A 163 -3.39 -1.89 -20.19
CA MET A 163 -4.36 -2.22 -19.14
C MET A 163 -3.64 -2.76 -17.91
N ILE A 164 -3.72 -2.04 -16.79
CA ILE A 164 -3.39 -2.55 -15.46
C ILE A 164 -4.67 -3.03 -14.79
N ASN A 165 -4.79 -4.32 -14.53
CA ASN A 165 -5.89 -4.93 -13.81
C ASN A 165 -5.40 -5.45 -12.45
N ALA A 166 -5.35 -4.56 -11.45
CA ALA A 166 -4.83 -4.87 -10.13
C ALA A 166 -5.94 -5.31 -9.19
N LEU A 167 -5.95 -6.58 -8.79
CA LEU A 167 -6.95 -7.16 -7.88
C LEU A 167 -6.74 -6.73 -6.42
N GLY A 168 -5.48 -6.54 -6.03
CA GLY A 168 -5.01 -6.37 -4.67
C GLY A 168 -4.41 -7.66 -4.12
N MET A 169 -3.21 -7.58 -3.55
CA MET A 169 -2.53 -8.69 -2.91
C MET A 169 -2.32 -8.43 -1.42
N ALA A 170 -2.58 -9.44 -0.57
CA ALA A 170 -2.40 -9.32 0.88
C ALA A 170 -0.98 -8.89 1.30
N ILE A 171 0.04 -9.19 0.48
CA ILE A 171 1.41 -8.75 0.75
C ILE A 171 1.55 -7.22 0.72
N GLU A 172 0.77 -6.53 -0.11
CA GLU A 172 0.77 -5.07 -0.22
C GLU A 172 0.32 -4.44 1.11
N ASP A 173 -0.75 -4.98 1.70
CA ASP A 173 -1.26 -4.56 3.00
C ASP A 173 -0.24 -4.81 4.12
N ILE A 174 0.37 -6.00 4.14
CA ILE A 174 1.35 -6.38 5.17
C ILE A 174 2.58 -5.45 5.12
N ILE A 175 3.09 -5.15 3.93
CA ILE A 175 4.27 -4.29 3.78
C ILE A 175 3.94 -2.84 4.17
N ILE A 176 2.78 -2.31 3.80
CA ILE A 176 2.35 -0.97 4.23
C ILE A 176 2.16 -0.93 5.75
N ALA A 177 1.52 -1.93 6.35
CA ALA A 177 1.33 -2.03 7.79
C ALA A 177 2.68 -2.06 8.54
N GLN A 178 3.64 -2.84 8.04
CA GLN A 178 4.99 -2.87 8.59
C GLN A 178 5.70 -1.52 8.49
N ALA A 179 5.59 -0.82 7.35
CA ALA A 179 6.18 0.49 7.17
C ALA A 179 5.60 1.54 8.14
N VAL A 180 4.27 1.54 8.33
CA VAL A 180 3.59 2.39 9.31
C VAL A 180 4.03 2.04 10.73
N TYR A 181 4.09 0.76 11.08
CA TYR A 181 4.56 0.29 12.38
C TYR A 181 5.97 0.77 12.68
N ASN A 182 6.92 0.54 11.75
CA ASN A 182 8.31 0.95 11.90
C ASN A 182 8.44 2.47 12.06
N LYS A 183 7.65 3.25 11.31
CA LYS A 183 7.65 4.71 11.41
C LYS A 183 7.13 5.17 12.77
N LEU A 184 6.07 4.56 13.29
CA LEU A 184 5.55 4.87 14.64
C LEU A 184 6.56 4.50 15.73
N MET A 185 7.20 3.33 15.63
CA MET A 185 8.23 2.89 16.58
C MET A 185 9.45 3.80 16.58
N TYR A 186 9.83 4.35 15.42
CA TYR A 186 10.92 5.31 15.31
C TYR A 186 10.57 6.70 15.86
N MET A 187 9.33 7.16 15.63
CA MET A 187 8.89 8.52 15.99
C MET A 187 8.37 8.64 17.43
N SER A 188 8.14 7.54 18.13
CA SER A 188 7.51 7.56 19.46
C SER A 188 8.50 7.28 20.59
N THR A 189 8.30 7.96 21.72
CA THR A 189 8.78 7.53 23.05
C THR A 189 7.86 6.46 23.67
N ILE A 190 6.80 6.10 22.96
CA ILE A 190 5.84 5.07 23.34
C ILE A 190 6.59 3.75 23.25
N LYS A 191 7.04 3.22 24.39
CA LYS A 191 7.25 1.78 24.50
C LYS A 191 5.89 1.18 24.18
N PRO A 192 5.72 0.43 23.07
CA PRO A 192 4.47 -0.25 22.84
C PRO A 192 4.22 -1.04 24.12
N ASN A 193 3.09 -0.76 24.78
CA ASN A 193 2.50 -1.76 25.63
C ASN A 193 2.17 -2.90 24.67
N TYR A 194 3.17 -3.73 24.40
CA TYR A 194 2.95 -5.13 24.18
C TYR A 194 2.01 -5.50 25.33
N PHE A 195 0.73 -5.67 25.02
CA PHE A 195 0.00 -6.73 25.68
C PHE A 195 0.99 -7.87 25.69
N TYR A 196 1.43 -8.26 26.89
CA TYR A 196 2.33 -9.38 27.09
C TYR A 196 1.67 -10.56 26.37
N MET A 197 2.02 -10.75 25.09
CA MET A 197 1.90 -12.03 24.42
C MET A 197 3.04 -12.84 25.01
N ASP A 198 2.82 -13.25 26.25
CA ASP A 198 3.29 -14.54 26.67
C ASP A 198 2.70 -15.51 25.64
N ASN A 199 3.55 -16.03 24.75
CA ASN A 199 3.18 -17.00 23.72
C ASN A 199 2.60 -18.31 24.31
N ARG A 200 2.39 -18.38 25.62
CA ARG A 200 1.66 -19.42 26.34
C ARG A 200 0.16 -19.16 26.48
N MET A 201 -0.36 -17.99 26.10
CA MET A 201 -1.80 -17.69 26.18
C MET A 201 -2.48 -17.60 24.81
N ASN A 202 -3.56 -18.36 24.65
CA ASN A 202 -4.46 -18.30 23.50
C ASN A 202 -5.69 -17.45 23.85
N PRO A 203 -5.86 -16.26 23.24
CA PRO A 203 -6.93 -15.32 23.58
C PRO A 203 -8.34 -15.79 23.21
N LEU A 204 -8.47 -16.93 22.51
CA LEU A 204 -9.75 -17.52 22.16
C LEU A 204 -10.18 -18.65 23.11
N THR A 205 -9.26 -19.20 23.91
CA THR A 205 -9.53 -20.37 24.77
C THR A 205 -9.26 -20.12 26.24
N ASP A 206 -8.42 -19.15 26.58
CA ASP A 206 -8.00 -18.94 27.95
C ASP A 206 -8.86 -17.86 28.62
N PRO A 207 -9.32 -18.08 29.88
CA PRO A 207 -10.17 -17.13 30.58
C PRO A 207 -9.41 -15.83 30.90
N PRO A 208 -10.12 -14.68 30.97
CA PRO A 208 -9.49 -13.40 31.29
C PRO A 208 -8.85 -13.44 32.69
N ILE A 209 -7.61 -12.96 32.79
CA ILE A 209 -6.82 -12.96 34.03
C ILE A 209 -7.49 -12.03 35.05
N SER A 210 -8.13 -12.59 36.08
CA SER A 210 -8.71 -11.81 37.19
C SER A 210 -7.64 -11.13 38.06
N ASP A 211 -6.39 -11.61 38.01
CA ASP A 211 -5.33 -11.21 38.95
C ASP A 211 -4.16 -10.47 38.28
N ALA A 212 -4.39 -9.79 37.15
CA ALA A 212 -3.36 -9.05 36.43
C ALA A 212 -2.67 -7.98 37.31
N ILE A 213 -3.41 -7.43 38.28
CA ILE A 213 -2.91 -6.43 39.25
C ILE A 213 -1.91 -7.06 40.24
N ALA A 214 -2.15 -8.29 40.72
CA ALA A 214 -1.26 -8.96 41.66
C ALA A 214 0.09 -9.30 41.00
N ILE A 215 0.03 -9.75 39.74
CA ILE A 215 1.21 -10.06 38.93
C ILE A 215 2.02 -8.77 38.66
N TYR A 216 1.36 -7.68 38.26
CA TYR A 216 2.01 -6.38 38.04
C TYR A 216 2.73 -5.86 39.30
N ASN A 217 2.08 -5.98 40.46
CA ASN A 217 2.66 -5.56 41.73
C ASN A 217 3.89 -6.41 42.13
N SER A 218 3.86 -7.71 41.81
CA SER A 218 5.01 -8.60 42.04
C SER A 218 6.20 -8.24 41.17
N TYR A 219 5.98 -7.96 39.88
CA TYR A 219 7.06 -7.56 38.97
C TYR A 219 7.62 -6.18 39.29
N SER A 220 6.77 -5.23 39.70
CA SER A 220 7.23 -3.90 40.12
C SER A 220 8.18 -3.97 41.31
N LYS A 221 7.88 -4.81 42.32
CA LYS A 221 8.77 -5.05 43.46
C LYS A 221 10.10 -5.70 43.05
N LEU A 222 10.06 -6.64 42.12
CA LEU A 222 11.27 -7.30 41.63
C LEU A 222 12.18 -6.32 40.88
N ILE A 223 11.61 -5.43 40.08
CA ILE A 223 12.36 -4.39 39.36
C ILE A 223 13.04 -3.43 40.35
N GLU A 224 12.30 -2.96 41.35
CA GLU A 224 12.84 -2.07 42.39
C GLU A 224 14.00 -2.74 43.16
N GLN A 225 13.88 -4.03 43.45
CA GLN A 225 14.95 -4.79 44.09
C GLN A 225 16.21 -4.88 43.21
N LEU A 226 16.04 -5.18 41.91
CA LEU A 226 17.16 -5.26 40.97
C LEU A 226 17.86 -3.92 40.75
N GLU A 227 17.12 -2.80 40.77
CA GLU A 227 17.71 -1.46 40.68
C GLU A 227 18.54 -1.13 41.92
N ASN A 228 18.07 -1.49 43.12
CA ASN A 228 18.83 -1.33 44.36
C ASN A 228 20.09 -2.19 44.38
N ASP A 229 20.01 -3.44 43.92
CA ASP A 229 21.15 -4.35 43.82
C ASP A 229 22.19 -3.80 42.83
N LYS A 230 21.75 -3.24 41.70
CA LYS A 230 22.63 -2.59 40.72
C LYS A 230 23.38 -1.40 41.34
N ILE A 231 22.68 -0.51 42.04
CA ILE A 231 23.30 0.65 42.71
C ILE A 231 24.33 0.20 43.75
N SER A 232 24.03 -0.86 44.50
CA SER A 232 24.94 -1.45 45.48
C SER A 232 26.21 -2.00 44.82
N LEU A 233 26.06 -2.70 43.70
CA LEU A 233 27.18 -3.22 42.92
C LEU A 233 28.05 -2.11 42.34
N GLU A 234 27.45 -1.05 41.79
CA GLU A 234 28.18 0.10 41.24
C GLU A 234 29.05 0.79 42.31
N LYS A 235 28.51 0.98 43.52
CA LYS A 235 29.29 1.51 44.65
C LYS A 235 30.47 0.61 45.02
N ARG A 236 30.26 -0.71 45.00
CA ARG A 236 31.31 -1.67 45.34
C ARG A 236 32.42 -1.70 44.29
N VAL A 237 32.06 -1.58 43.01
CA VAL A 237 33.03 -1.43 41.91
C VAL A 237 33.86 -0.15 42.10
N GLN A 238 33.23 1.00 42.38
CA GLN A 238 33.95 2.25 42.64
C GLN A 238 34.92 2.16 43.81
N MET A 239 34.53 1.50 44.91
CA MET A 239 35.43 1.28 46.04
C MET A 239 36.65 0.44 45.66
N LEU A 240 36.45 -0.64 44.90
CA LEU A 240 37.53 -1.50 44.44
C LEU A 240 38.47 -0.76 43.48
N GLU A 241 37.94 0.08 42.60
CA GLU A 241 38.74 0.92 41.70
C GLU A 241 39.63 1.90 42.49
N GLN A 242 39.09 2.55 43.53
CA GLN A 242 39.85 3.43 44.42
C GLN A 242 40.93 2.67 45.20
N GLU A 243 40.63 1.46 45.66
CA GLU A 243 41.58 0.60 46.39
C GLU A 243 42.74 0.16 45.48
N ILE A 244 42.43 -0.24 44.24
CA ILE A 244 43.43 -0.54 43.20
C ILE A 244 44.29 0.69 42.90
N GLU A 245 43.70 1.87 42.79
CA GLU A 245 44.45 3.10 42.52
C GLU A 245 45.38 3.48 43.68
N THR A 246 44.95 3.22 44.92
CA THR A 246 45.75 3.42 46.12
C THR A 246 46.93 2.43 46.17
N LEU A 247 46.70 1.16 45.87
CA LEU A 247 47.75 0.13 45.78
C LEU A 247 48.79 0.43 44.68
N LYS A 248 48.36 1.03 43.56
CA LYS A 248 49.27 1.49 42.49
C LYS A 248 50.16 2.67 42.92
N LYS A 249 49.74 3.46 43.91
CA LYS A 249 50.47 4.64 44.43
C LYS A 249 51.36 4.33 45.64
N SER A 250 51.25 3.13 46.22
CA SER A 250 52.18 2.68 47.27
C SER A 250 53.51 2.23 46.64
N PRO A 251 54.67 2.76 47.09
CA PRO A 251 55.96 2.31 46.61
C PRO A 251 56.16 0.83 46.97
N MET A 252 56.56 0.00 46.00
CA MET A 252 56.97 -1.37 46.29
C MET A 252 58.17 -1.34 47.26
N PRO A 253 58.18 -2.18 48.30
CA PRO A 253 59.36 -2.38 49.14
C PRO A 253 60.53 -2.96 48.35
#